data_AF-A0A2V8MFS3-F1
#
_entry.id   AF-A0A2V8MFS3-F1
#
_cell.length_a   1.000
_cell.length_b   1.000
_cell.length_c   1.000
_cell.angle_alpha   90.00
_cell.angle_beta   90.00
_cell.angle_gamma   90.00
#
_symmetry.space_group_name_H-M   'P 1'
#
loop_
_entity.id
_entity.type
_entity.pdbx_description
1 polymer ?
#
loop_
_entity_poly.entity_id
_entity_poly.type
_entity_poly.pdbx_seq_one_letter_code
_entity_poly.pdbx_strand_id
1 'polypeptide(L)'
;MNILGPTNDFVALGAERSSLNAVVWAIARERGNRISPDPRPEQGSFYRSDHFPFAKVGVPSISFKEGDDYIGRPKGWGEKKFREYNEAHY
;
A
#
# COMPACT_ATOMS: atom_id res chain seq x y z
N MET A 1 -3.48 -9.58 3.44
CA MET A 1 -4.93 -9.60 3.18
C MET A 1 -5.57 -8.74 4.25
N ASN A 2 -6.33 -7.71 3.87
CA ASN A 2 -6.88 -6.73 4.82
C ASN A 2 -8.10 -7.32 5.55
N ILE A 3 -8.00 -7.43 6.88
CA ILE A 3 -9.07 -7.93 7.78
C ILE A 3 -9.77 -6.81 8.56
N LEU A 4 -9.27 -5.57 8.46
CA LEU A 4 -9.72 -4.43 9.27
C LEU A 4 -10.90 -3.67 8.62
N GLY A 5 -11.17 -3.93 7.34
CA GLY A 5 -12.28 -3.36 6.59
C GLY A 5 -11.83 -2.55 5.37
N PRO A 6 -12.77 -2.08 4.53
CA PRO A 6 -12.43 -1.36 3.32
C PRO A 6 -11.79 0.01 3.60
N THR A 7 -10.91 0.44 2.70
CA THR A 7 -10.22 1.73 2.74
C THR A 7 -10.59 2.59 1.54
N ASN A 8 -10.58 3.92 1.71
CA ASN A 8 -10.73 4.88 0.61
C ASN A 8 -9.46 4.98 -0.24
N ASP A 9 -8.32 4.55 0.32
CA ASP A 9 -7.02 4.61 -0.31
C ASP A 9 -6.26 3.28 -0.28
N PHE A 10 -5.22 3.22 -1.10
CA PHE A 10 -4.29 2.09 -1.13
C PHE A 10 -2.88 2.59 -1.43
N VAL A 11 -1.90 1.74 -1.14
CA VAL A 11 -0.49 2.02 -1.43
C VAL A 11 -0.04 1.15 -2.61
N ALA A 12 0.55 1.78 -3.62
CA ALA A 12 1.11 1.11 -4.79
C ALA A 12 2.65 1.10 -4.71
N LEU A 13 3.20 0.17 -3.93
CA LEU A 13 4.63 0.09 -3.68
C LEU A 13 5.40 -0.22 -4.97
N GLY A 14 6.45 0.57 -5.24
CA GLY A 14 7.27 0.43 -6.45
C GLY A 14 6.66 1.02 -7.72
N ALA A 15 5.42 1.51 -7.67
CA ALA A 15 4.72 2.05 -8.85
C ALA A 15 5.50 3.18 -9.52
N GLU A 16 6.08 4.12 -8.77
CA GLU A 16 6.87 5.25 -9.31
C GLU A 16 8.09 4.81 -10.14
N ARG A 17 8.57 3.57 -9.94
CA ARG A 17 9.72 2.99 -10.66
C ARG A 17 9.28 1.98 -11.73
N SER A 18 7.99 1.86 -11.98
CA SER A 18 7.40 0.89 -12.88
C SER A 18 6.66 1.59 -14.02
N SER A 19 6.74 1.04 -15.24
CA SER A 19 5.94 1.52 -16.37
C SER A 19 4.43 1.34 -16.14
N LEU A 20 4.04 0.53 -15.17
CA LEU A 20 2.65 0.33 -14.76
C LEU A 20 2.07 1.51 -13.95
N ASN A 21 2.88 2.50 -13.54
CA ASN A 21 2.40 3.63 -12.75
C ASN A 21 1.18 4.31 -13.38
N ALA A 22 1.27 4.65 -14.67
CA ALA A 22 0.20 5.36 -15.39
C ALA A 22 -1.12 4.56 -15.39
N VAL A 23 -1.02 3.23 -15.52
CA VAL A 23 -2.19 2.34 -15.48
C VAL A 23 -2.84 2.34 -14.10
N VAL A 24 -2.03 2.23 -13.04
CA VAL A 24 -2.53 2.27 -11.65
C VAL A 24 -3.23 3.61 -11.36
N TRP A 25 -2.64 4.73 -11.77
CA TRP A 25 -3.26 6.05 -11.60
C TRP A 25 -4.56 6.21 -12.38
N ALA A 26 -4.63 5.69 -13.61
CA ALA A 26 -5.85 5.73 -14.42
C ALA A 26 -6.99 4.96 -13.74
N ILE A 27 -6.72 3.73 -13.30
CA ILE A 27 -7.72 2.86 -12.64
C ILE A 27 -8.12 3.44 -11.29
N ALA A 28 -7.18 3.98 -10.50
CA ALA A 28 -7.49 4.61 -9.22
C ALA A 28 -8.48 5.76 -9.39
N ARG A 29 -8.26 6.62 -10.40
CA ARG A 29 -9.17 7.73 -10.75
C ARG A 29 -10.54 7.23 -11.20
N GLU A 30 -10.58 6.22 -12.07
CA GLU A 30 -11.83 5.62 -12.55
C GLU A 30 -12.68 5.06 -11.41
N ARG A 31 -12.04 4.43 -10.42
CA ARG A 31 -12.71 3.81 -9.27
C ARG A 31 -12.97 4.77 -8.11
N GLY A 32 -12.49 6.01 -8.19
CA GLY A 32 -12.59 6.97 -7.10
C GLY A 32 -11.72 6.64 -5.88
N ASN A 33 -10.73 5.76 -6.03
CA ASN A 33 -9.77 5.43 -4.99
C ASN A 33 -8.59 6.42 -5.01
N ARG A 34 -8.01 6.68 -3.83
CA ARG A 34 -6.78 7.47 -3.71
C ARG A 34 -5.56 6.56 -3.60
N ILE A 35 -4.47 6.93 -4.27
CA ILE A 35 -3.16 6.33 -4.03
C ILE A 35 -2.47 7.16 -2.95
N SER A 36 -2.08 6.52 -1.87
CA SER A 36 -1.38 7.15 -0.74
C SER A 36 0.08 6.70 -0.68
N PRO A 37 0.98 7.53 -0.12
CA PRO A 37 2.35 7.11 0.16
C PRO A 37 2.38 5.93 1.15
N ASP A 38 3.46 5.15 1.13
CA ASP A 38 3.69 4.11 2.15
C ASP A 38 3.73 4.78 3.53
N PRO A 39 2.84 4.41 4.48
CA PRO A 39 2.86 4.98 5.82
C PRO A 39 4.11 4.62 6.61
N ARG A 40 4.84 3.56 6.20
CA ARG A 40 5.98 2.99 6.94
C ARG A 40 7.14 2.63 5.99
N PRO A 41 7.70 3.63 5.27
CA PRO A 41 8.71 3.39 4.24
C PRO A 41 10.00 2.77 4.81
N GLU A 42 10.31 3.02 6.09
CA GLU A 42 11.45 2.46 6.81
C GLU A 42 11.43 0.93 6.88
N GLN A 43 10.26 0.31 6.73
CA GLN A 43 10.13 -1.15 6.71
C GLN A 43 10.54 -1.79 5.38
N GLY A 44 10.85 -1.00 4.34
CA GLY A 44 11.34 -1.49 3.06
C GLY A 44 10.42 -2.53 2.40
N SER A 45 9.10 -2.38 2.56
CA SER A 45 8.11 -3.40 2.21
C SER A 45 8.20 -3.88 0.76
N PHE A 46 8.47 -2.98 -0.19
CA PHE A 46 8.65 -3.35 -1.60
C PHE A 46 9.87 -4.27 -1.79
N TYR A 47 11.02 -3.90 -1.22
CA TYR A 47 12.28 -4.64 -1.36
C TYR A 47 12.22 -6.04 -0.74
N ARG A 48 11.34 -6.24 0.25
CA ARG A 48 11.08 -7.54 0.89
C ARG A 48 9.95 -8.32 0.24
N SER A 49 9.28 -7.77 -0.77
CA SER A 49 8.22 -8.46 -1.50
C SER A 49 8.79 -9.43 -2.54
N ASP A 50 8.01 -10.45 -2.86
CA ASP A 50 8.25 -11.40 -3.97
C ASP A 50 8.28 -10.74 -5.35
N HIS A 51 7.73 -9.53 -5.48
CA HIS A 51 7.76 -8.74 -6.70
C HIS A 51 9.10 -8.04 -6.97
N PHE A 52 9.91 -7.78 -5.94
CA PHE A 52 11.16 -7.03 -6.12
C PHE A 52 12.19 -7.73 -7.04
N PRO A 53 12.41 -9.06 -6.95
CA PRO A 53 13.27 -9.77 -7.90
C PRO A 53 12.90 -9.55 -9.37
N PHE A 54 11.61 -9.46 -9.70
CA PHE A 54 11.14 -9.15 -11.05
C PHE A 54 11.48 -7.72 -11.46
N ALA A 55 11.21 -6.75 -10.59
CA ALA A 55 11.59 -5.35 -10.81
C ALA A 55 13.10 -5.20 -11.06
N LYS A 56 13.92 -5.94 -10.31
CA LYS A 56 15.38 -5.92 -10.41
C LYS A 56 15.90 -6.35 -11.78
N VAL A 57 15.18 -7.24 -12.46
CA VAL A 57 15.52 -7.71 -13.83
C VAL A 57 14.73 -6.99 -14.92
N GLY A 58 14.09 -5.86 -14.59
CA GLY A 58 13.42 -4.99 -15.55
C GLY A 58 11.97 -5.36 -15.87
N VAL A 59 11.40 -6.36 -15.19
CA VAL A 59 9.97 -6.68 -15.34
C VAL A 59 9.15 -5.65 -14.56
N PRO A 60 8.22 -4.91 -15.19
CA PRO A 60 7.37 -3.95 -14.51
C PRO A 60 6.59 -4.61 -13.37
N SER A 61 6.82 -4.16 -12.14
CA SER A 61 6.29 -4.81 -10.94
C SER A 61 5.79 -3.78 -9.94
N ILE A 62 4.67 -4.08 -9.27
CA ILE A 62 4.04 -3.24 -8.26
C ILE A 62 3.50 -4.16 -7.16
N SER A 63 3.65 -3.78 -5.90
CA SER A 63 3.05 -4.50 -4.76
C SER A 63 1.98 -3.62 -4.11
N PHE A 64 0.75 -4.12 -4.05
CA PHE A 64 -0.34 -3.37 -3.42
C PHE A 64 -0.41 -3.66 -1.91
N LYS A 65 -0.69 -2.61 -1.15
CA LYS A 65 -1.06 -2.69 0.26
C LYS A 65 -2.33 -1.88 0.52
N GLU A 66 -3.06 -2.27 1.55
CA GLU A 66 -4.10 -1.43 2.12
C GLU A 66 -3.55 -0.06 2.52
N GLY A 67 -4.38 0.98 2.36
CA GLY A 67 -4.08 2.31 2.89
C GLY A 67 -4.42 2.42 4.37
N ASP A 68 -4.33 3.65 4.89
CA ASP A 68 -4.60 3.94 6.31
C ASP A 68 -5.94 4.70 6.52
N ASP A 69 -6.62 5.09 5.43
CA ASP A 69 -7.91 5.78 5.46
C ASP A 69 -9.07 4.78 5.39
N TYR A 70 -9.40 4.21 6.55
CA TYR A 70 -10.49 3.25 6.70
C TYR A 70 -11.87 3.91 6.66
N ILE A 71 -12.77 3.36 5.85
CA ILE A 71 -14.13 3.88 5.70
C ILE A 71 -14.88 3.83 7.04
N GLY A 72 -15.48 4.96 7.44
CA GLY A 72 -16.23 5.08 8.69
C GLY A 72 -15.36 5.11 9.94
N ARG A 73 -14.04 5.30 9.81
CA ARG A 73 -13.11 5.43 10.94
C ARG A 73 -12.47 6.82 10.96
N PRO A 74 -12.12 7.34 12.15
CA PRO A 74 -11.39 8.60 12.24
C PRO A 74 -9.97 8.44 11.69
N LYS A 75 -9.39 9.55 11.21
CA LYS A 75 -7.98 9.59 10.76
C LYS A 75 -7.03 9.06 11.85
N GLY A 76 -6.06 8.25 11.46
CA GLY A 76 -5.08 7.63 12.37
C GLY A 76 -5.58 6.39 13.12
N TRP A 77 -6.82 5.95 12.87
CA TRP A 77 -7.34 4.70 13.42
C TRP A 77 -6.55 3.48 12.92
N GLY A 78 -6.17 3.45 11.63
CA GLY A 78 -5.38 2.36 11.06
C GLY A 78 -3.98 2.28 11.69
N GLU A 79 -3.28 3.41 11.81
CA GLU A 79 -2.00 3.48 12.54
C GLU A 79 -2.13 3.02 14.00
N LYS A 80 -3.19 3.43 14.70
CA LYS A 80 -3.46 2.96 16.06
C LYS A 80 -3.60 1.44 16.10
N LYS A 81 -4.35 0.86 15.16
CA LYS A 81 -4.56 -0.60 15.08
C LYS A 81 -3.26 -1.34 14.78
N PHE A 82 -2.43 -0.79 13.89
CA PHE A 82 -1.11 -1.34 13.63
C PHE A 82 -0.24 -1.34 14.88
N ARG A 83 -0.18 -0.24 15.62
CA ARG A 83 0.57 -0.15 16.88
C ARG A 83 0.06 -1.13 17.94
N GLU A 84 -1.26 -1.15 18.18
CA GLU A 84 -1.90 -2.08 19.11
C GLU A 84 -1.53 -3.54 18.80
N TYR A 85 -1.51 -3.90 17.51
CA TYR A 85 -1.11 -5.24 17.08
C TYR A 85 0.37 -5.52 17.35
N ASN A 86 1.27 -4.60 16.97
CA ASN A 86 2.70 -4.83 17.17
C ASN A 86 3.07 -4.89 18.65
N GLU A 87 2.59 -3.95 19.47
CA GLU A 87 2.85 -3.92 20.92
C GLU A 87 2.35 -5.20 21.64
N ALA A 88 1.31 -5.85 21.12
CA ALA A 88 0.75 -7.07 21.69
C ALA A 88 1.45 -8.37 21.24
N HIS A 89 2.19 -8.35 20.13
CA HIS A 89 2.65 -9.56 19.44
C HIS A 89 4.15 -9.58 19.11
N TYR A 90 4.88 -8.49 19.32
CA TYR A 90 6.32 -8.37 19.10
C TYR A 90 6.97 -7.59 20.25
#